data_AF-A0A3D3Z924-F1
#
_entry.id   AF-A0A3D3Z924-F1
#
_cell.length_a   1.000
_cell.length_b   1.000
_cell.length_c   1.000
_cell.angle_alpha   90.00
_cell.angle_beta   90.00
_cell.angle_gamma   90.00
#
_symmetry.space_group_name_H-M   'P 1'
#
loop_
_entity.id
_entity.type
_entity.pdbx_description
1 polymer ?
#
loop_
_entity_poly.entity_id
_entity_poly.type
_entity_poly.pdbx_seq_one_letter_code
_entity_poly.pdbx_strand_id
1 'polypeptide(L)'
;ILDMGEPVRIDTMARNMIRLSGYEPDVDIRIEYTGLRPGEKLYEELLMKEEGMQETANKLIHIGKPIEMDDALLEQQLKRLDEASREESENIKDIVAEIVPTYKRECKA
;
A
#
# COMPACT_ATOMS: atom_id res chain seq x y z
N ILE A 1 -4.31 11.67 8.05
CA ILE A 1 -4.93 10.37 7.69
C ILE A 1 -6.40 10.64 7.37
N LEU A 2 -6.86 10.13 6.24
CA LEU A 2 -8.22 10.33 5.77
C LEU A 2 -9.09 9.12 6.14
N ASP A 3 -10.33 9.39 6.50
CA ASP A 3 -11.35 8.33 6.58
C ASP A 3 -11.75 7.91 5.16
N MET A 4 -11.38 6.67 4.80
CA MET A 4 -11.64 6.09 3.48
C MET A 4 -12.96 5.31 3.44
N GLY A 5 -13.69 5.23 4.56
CA GLY A 5 -14.93 4.47 4.67
C GLY A 5 -14.72 2.97 4.52
N GLU A 6 -15.77 2.30 4.04
CA GLU A 6 -15.78 0.85 3.92
C GLU A 6 -14.92 0.36 2.74
N PRO A 7 -14.13 -0.72 2.91
CA PRO A 7 -13.33 -1.28 1.83
C PRO A 7 -14.20 -1.83 0.70
N VAL A 8 -13.79 -1.59 -0.54
CA VAL A 8 -14.51 -2.05 -1.73
C VAL A 8 -13.76 -3.22 -2.38
N ARG A 9 -14.48 -4.31 -2.67
CA ARG A 9 -13.93 -5.46 -3.39
C ARG A 9 -13.74 -5.14 -4.87
N ILE A 10 -12.52 -5.38 -5.39
CA ILE A 10 -12.18 -5.14 -6.80
C ILE A 10 -13.08 -5.94 -7.76
N ASP A 11 -13.43 -7.18 -7.43
CA ASP A 11 -14.38 -7.98 -8.22
C ASP A 11 -15.75 -7.29 -8.37
N THR A 12 -16.29 -6.76 -7.26
CA THR A 12 -17.57 -6.05 -7.28
C THR A 12 -17.48 -4.78 -8.11
N MET A 13 -16.38 -4.04 -7.99
CA MET A 13 -16.13 -2.86 -8.80
C MET A 13 -16.08 -3.19 -10.29
N ALA A 14 -15.32 -4.20 -10.71
CA ALA A 14 -15.21 -4.61 -12.11
C ALA A 14 -16.58 -5.02 -12.70
N ARG A 15 -17.35 -5.83 -11.97
CA ARG A 15 -18.71 -6.23 -12.37
C ARG A 15 -19.65 -5.05 -12.52
N ASN A 16 -19.55 -4.07 -11.61
CA ASN A 16 -20.37 -2.86 -11.68
C ASN A 16 -19.98 -2.00 -12.88
N MET A 17 -18.70 -1.88 -13.20
CA MET A 17 -18.25 -1.16 -14.40
C MET A 17 -18.83 -1.77 -15.68
N ILE A 18 -18.79 -3.10 -15.81
CA ILE A 18 -19.38 -3.81 -16.97
C ILE A 18 -20.88 -3.49 -17.11
N ARG A 19 -21.64 -3.58 -16.00
CA ARG A 19 -23.08 -3.26 -16.01
C ARG A 19 -23.37 -1.80 -16.34
N LEU A 20 -22.58 -0.87 -15.80
CA LEU A 20 -22.72 0.56 -16.08
C LEU A 20 -22.42 0.91 -17.54
N SER A 21 -21.61 0.08 -18.22
CA SER A 21 -21.37 0.18 -19.66
C SER A 21 -22.47 -0.46 -20.52
N GLY A 22 -23.53 -1.02 -19.91
CA GLY A 22 -24.66 -1.62 -20.62
C GLY A 22 -24.48 -3.09 -21.02
N TYR A 23 -23.47 -3.77 -20.46
CA TYR A 23 -23.15 -5.17 -20.76
C TYR A 23 -23.45 -6.09 -19.57
N GLU A 24 -23.68 -7.37 -19.86
CA GLU A 24 -23.85 -8.42 -18.85
C GLU A 24 -22.49 -9.08 -18.51
N PRO A 25 -22.03 -8.99 -17.24
CA PRO A 25 -20.81 -9.65 -16.79
C PRO A 25 -20.87 -11.17 -17.00
N ASP A 26 -19.76 -11.75 -17.42
CA ASP A 26 -19.60 -13.18 -17.73
C ASP A 26 -20.42 -13.68 -18.95
N VAL A 27 -21.13 -12.80 -19.64
CA VAL A 27 -21.82 -13.08 -20.91
C VAL A 27 -21.20 -12.26 -22.05
N ASP A 28 -21.30 -10.94 -21.97
CA ASP A 28 -20.72 -10.03 -22.97
C ASP A 28 -19.23 -9.78 -22.71
N ILE A 29 -18.86 -9.68 -21.43
CA ILE A 29 -17.49 -9.43 -20.98
C ILE A 29 -17.16 -10.38 -19.83
N ARG A 30 -16.23 -11.31 -20.08
CA ARG A 30 -15.78 -12.31 -19.10
C ARG A 30 -14.78 -11.71 -18.10
N ILE A 31 -14.91 -12.06 -16.83
CA ILE A 31 -13.90 -11.76 -15.81
C ILE A 31 -12.95 -12.94 -15.67
N GLU A 32 -11.65 -12.68 -15.83
CA GLU A 32 -10.59 -13.66 -15.64
C GLU A 32 -9.69 -13.27 -14.47
N TYR A 33 -9.44 -14.23 -13.57
CA TYR A 33 -8.58 -14.01 -12.41
C TYR A 33 -7.15 -14.44 -12.73
N THR A 34 -6.23 -13.48 -12.74
CA THR A 34 -4.81 -13.72 -13.05
C THR A 34 -3.95 -14.02 -11.82
N GLY A 35 -4.54 -13.99 -10.62
CA GLY A 35 -3.82 -14.10 -9.36
C GLY A 35 -3.13 -12.80 -8.94
N LEU A 36 -2.51 -12.81 -7.75
CA LEU A 36 -1.77 -11.68 -7.20
C LEU A 36 -0.37 -11.61 -7.82
N ARG A 37 0.08 -10.39 -8.12
CA ARG A 37 1.46 -10.12 -8.55
C ARG A 37 2.40 -10.10 -7.34
N PRO A 38 3.71 -10.36 -7.53
CA PRO A 38 4.69 -10.27 -6.45
C PRO A 38 4.66 -8.91 -5.75
N GLY A 39 4.45 -8.92 -4.43
CA GLY A 39 4.36 -7.71 -3.60
C GLY A 39 2.97 -7.11 -3.46
N GLU A 40 1.94 -7.64 -4.13
CA GLU A 40 0.55 -7.21 -3.90
C GLU A 40 -0.04 -7.77 -2.61
N LYS A 41 -0.91 -6.96 -1.99
CA LYS A 41 -1.72 -7.35 -0.84
C LYS A 41 -3.16 -7.62 -1.27
N LEU A 42 -3.80 -8.63 -0.70
CA LEU A 42 -5.23 -8.87 -0.90
C LEU A 42 -6.10 -7.86 -0.16
N TYR A 43 -5.60 -7.34 0.97
CA TYR A 43 -6.23 -6.31 1.80
C TYR A 43 -5.18 -5.30 2.24
N GLU A 44 -5.51 -4.02 2.19
CA GLU A 44 -4.68 -2.96 2.77
C GLU A 44 -4.90 -2.88 4.29
N GLU A 45 -3.84 -2.50 5.03
CA GLU A 45 -3.92 -2.28 6.47
C GLU A 45 -4.68 -0.97 6.73
N LEU A 46 -5.75 -1.01 7.53
CA LEU A 46 -6.42 0.20 7.99
C LEU A 46 -5.50 0.90 9.00
N LEU A 47 -4.86 1.99 8.57
CA LEU A 47 -3.97 2.83 9.38
C LEU A 47 -4.58 3.27 10.73
N MET A 48 -5.92 3.24 10.85
CA MET A 48 -6.71 3.70 11.99
C MET A 48 -6.41 3.08 13.36
N LYS A 49 -5.82 1.87 13.43
CA LYS A 49 -5.74 1.12 14.70
C LYS A 49 -4.41 1.20 15.44
N GLU A 50 -3.31 1.54 14.78
CA GLU A 50 -1.97 1.30 15.36
C GLU A 50 -1.21 2.59 15.69
N GLU A 51 -1.59 3.72 15.10
CA GLU A 51 -0.97 5.02 15.37
C GLU A 51 -1.96 5.92 16.10
N GLY A 52 -1.57 6.48 17.23
CA GLY A 52 -2.40 7.40 17.99
C GLY A 52 -2.89 8.54 17.11
N MET A 53 -4.17 8.50 16.74
CA MET A 53 -4.78 9.51 15.88
C MET A 53 -5.38 10.62 16.75
N GLN A 54 -5.05 11.86 16.42
CA GLN A 54 -5.72 13.01 16.99
C GLN A 54 -6.84 13.47 16.05
N GLU A 55 -8.04 13.63 16.60
CA GLU A 55 -9.18 14.18 15.88
C GLU A 55 -8.91 15.63 15.44
N THR A 56 -9.47 16.00 14.29
CA THR A 56 -9.54 17.39 13.87
C THR A 56 -10.99 17.88 13.87
N ALA A 57 -11.23 19.16 13.62
CA ALA A 57 -12.59 19.69 13.47
C ALA A 57 -13.37 19.02 12.32
N ASN A 58 -12.68 18.45 11.33
CA ASN A 58 -13.29 17.66 10.27
C ASN A 58 -13.17 16.17 10.60
N LYS A 59 -14.31 15.49 10.78
CA LYS A 59 -14.37 14.06 11.13
C LYS A 59 -13.74 13.12 10.10
N LEU A 60 -13.56 13.58 8.85
CA LEU A 60 -12.90 12.82 7.79
C LEU A 60 -11.37 12.96 7.82
N ILE A 61 -10.82 13.80 8.69
CA ILE A 61 -9.40 14.14 8.73
C ILE A 61 -8.85 13.91 10.15
N HIS A 62 -7.82 13.08 10.24
CA HIS A 62 -7.11 12.76 11.46
C HIS A 62 -5.63 13.14 11.34
N ILE A 63 -5.00 13.54 12.44
CA ILE A 63 -3.55 13.78 12.51
C ILE A 63 -2.89 12.49 13.00
N GLY A 64 -1.98 11.94 12.19
CA GLY A 64 -1.16 10.78 12.59
C GLY A 64 0.04 11.23 13.43
N LYS A 65 0.52 10.37 14.33
CA LYS A 65 1.69 10.66 15.15
C LYS A 65 2.97 10.42 14.31
N PRO A 66 3.85 11.41 14.15
CA PRO A 66 5.12 11.20 13.47
C PRO A 66 5.98 10.18 14.21
N ILE A 67 6.74 9.39 13.45
CA ILE A 67 7.80 8.54 13.99
C ILE A 67 9.01 9.44 14.26
N GLU A 68 9.64 9.29 15.42
CA GLU A 68 10.93 9.94 15.68
C GLU A 68 12.03 9.20 14.92
N MET A 69 12.85 9.94 14.18
CA MET A 69 13.90 9.39 13.36
C MET A 69 15.12 10.33 13.38
N ASP A 70 16.31 9.75 13.26
CA ASP A 70 17.56 10.50 13.13
C ASP A 70 17.78 10.87 11.66
N ASP A 71 17.65 12.16 11.34
CA ASP A 71 17.79 12.69 9.98
C ASP A 71 19.18 12.42 9.38
N ALA A 72 20.24 12.49 10.19
CA ALA A 72 21.60 12.27 9.71
C ALA A 72 21.82 10.79 9.35
N LEU A 73 21.30 9.88 10.18
CA LEU A 73 21.30 8.45 9.89
C LEU A 73 20.49 8.13 8.63
N LEU A 74 19.29 8.72 8.51
CA LEU A 74 18.45 8.54 7.33
C LEU A 74 19.16 9.01 6.05
N GLU A 75 19.80 10.19 6.07
CA GLU A 75 20.52 10.70 4.91
C GLU A 75 21.65 9.76 4.46
N GLN A 76 22.38 9.19 5.42
CA GLN A 76 23.41 8.18 5.14
C GLN A 76 22.80 6.91 4.52
N GLN A 77 21.70 6.42 5.07
CA GLN A 77 21.01 5.24 4.56
C GLN A 77 20.45 5.45 3.14
N LEU A 78 19.91 6.64 2.85
CA LEU A 78 19.39 6.99 1.52
C LEU A 78 20.52 7.05 0.47
N LYS A 79 21.70 7.58 0.82
CA LYS A 79 22.87 7.56 -0.07
C LYS A 79 23.28 6.13 -0.43
N ARG A 80 23.37 5.24 0.57
CA ARG A 80 23.65 3.81 0.37
C ARG A 80 22.60 3.14 -0.52
N LEU A 81 21.32 3.49 -0.36
CA LEU A 81 20.24 2.95 -1.18
C LEU A 81 20.31 3.44 -2.65
N ASP A 82 20.61 4.73 -2.88
CA ASP A 82 20.78 5.28 -4.23
C ASP A 82 21.96 4.63 -4.97
N GLU A 83 23.10 4.46 -4.29
CA GLU A 83 24.26 3.75 -4.85
C GLU A 83 23.92 2.30 -5.23
N ALA A 84 23.32 1.54 -4.31
CA ALA A 84 22.89 0.16 -4.59
C ALA A 84 21.86 0.06 -5.72
N SER A 85 20.98 1.05 -5.85
CA SER A 85 20.00 1.12 -6.95
C SER A 85 20.65 1.38 -8.30
N ARG A 86 21.67 2.24 -8.37
CA ARG A 86 22.40 2.54 -9.62
C ARG A 86 23.25 1.37 -10.09
N GLU A 87 23.73 0.56 -9.15
CA GLU A 87 24.50 -0.65 -9.42
C GLU A 87 23.63 -1.88 -9.68
N GLU A 88 22.30 -1.74 -9.67
CA GLU A 88 21.33 -2.85 -9.79
C GLU A 88 21.62 -4.00 -8.81
N SER A 89 22.04 -3.67 -7.60
CA SER A 89 22.46 -4.65 -6.60
C SER A 89 21.28 -5.53 -6.15
N GLU A 90 21.53 -6.82 -5.94
CA GLU A 90 20.51 -7.77 -5.47
C GLU A 90 20.03 -7.49 -4.03
N ASN A 91 20.81 -6.74 -3.25
CA ASN A 91 20.56 -6.45 -1.83
C ASN A 91 19.66 -5.22 -1.57
N ILE A 92 19.07 -4.60 -2.59
CA ILE A 92 18.22 -3.40 -2.42
C ILE A 92 17.07 -3.66 -1.43
N LYS A 93 16.45 -4.86 -1.49
CA LYS A 93 15.39 -5.25 -0.56
C LYS A 93 15.87 -5.42 0.88
N ASP A 94 17.14 -5.75 1.08
CA ASP A 94 17.76 -5.81 2.41
C ASP A 94 17.94 -4.41 2.97
N ILE A 95 18.48 -3.49 2.17
CA ILE A 95 18.67 -2.09 2.56
C ILE A 95 17.33 -1.45 2.92
N VAL A 96 16.28 -1.66 2.12
CA VAL A 96 14.94 -1.14 2.41
C VAL A 96 14.38 -1.72 3.72
N ALA A 97 14.61 -3.01 4.00
CA ALA A 97 14.17 -3.64 5.24
C ALA A 97 14.90 -3.11 6.49
N GLU A 98 16.15 -2.68 6.35
CA GLU A 98 16.91 -2.02 7.43
C GLU A 98 16.37 -0.60 7.72
N ILE A 99 15.98 0.13 6.67
CA ILE A 99 15.50 1.52 6.78
C ILE A 99 14.05 1.58 7.27
N VAL A 100 13.21 0.64 6.82
CA VAL A 100 11.78 0.61 7.10
C VAL A 100 11.46 -0.65 7.92
N PRO A 101 11.45 -0.57 9.27
CA PRO A 101 11.27 -1.75 10.13
C PRO A 101 9.94 -2.49 9.92
N THR A 102 8.93 -1.80 9.40
CA THR A 102 7.59 -2.35 9.11
C THR A 102 7.51 -3.00 7.72
N TYR A 103 8.58 -2.95 6.92
CA TYR A 103 8.61 -3.56 5.59
C TYR A 103 8.57 -5.09 5.68
N LYS A 104 7.57 -5.70 5.06
CA LYS A 104 7.40 -7.15 4.94
C LYS A 104 7.73 -7.56 3.51
N ARG A 105 8.75 -8.41 3.34
CA ARG A 105 9.20 -8.90 2.02
C ARG A 105 8.17 -9.77 1.31
N GLU A 106 7.36 -10.47 2.08
CA GLU A 106 6.26 -11.30 1.60
C GLU A 106 4.97 -10.78 2.21
N CYS A 107 4.07 -10.28 1.35
CA CYS A 107 2.71 -9.98 1.75
C CYS A 107 1.96 -11.32 1.83
N LYS A 108 1.47 -11.69 3.01
CA LYS A 108 0.64 -12.89 3.17
C LYS A 108 -0.63 -12.71 2.32
N ALA A 109 -0.95 -13.74 1.54
CA ALA A 109 -2.19 -13.85 0.77
C ALA A 109 -3.42 -13.90 1.69
#